data_AF-A0A943BB10-F1
#
_entry.id   AF-A0A943BB10-F1
#
_cell.length_a   1.000
_cell.length_b   1.000
_cell.length_c   1.000
_cell.angle_alpha   90.00
_cell.angle_beta   90.00
_cell.angle_gamma   90.00
#
_symmetry.space_group_name_H-M   'P 1'
#
loop_
_entity.id
_entity.type
_entity.pdbx_description
1 polymer ?
#
loop_
_entity_poly.entity_id
_entity_poly.type
_entity_poly.pdbx_seq_one_letter_code
_entity_poly.pdbx_strand_id
1 'polypeptide(L)'
;MARTYAYSANFNKEVEKLFREAKLLGEGHNGIVYELPDNKAVKIFIDKDICREEAKILYKVRKSKFFPKIFKYDENYILREMVPGKRLDHYIKENGMSKKLVMNLYKLFNEMKRLKFSKLDARCRDIYVDEEENIKVIDPKQCYTRKVSFPRHLMKGLKGIDSLDIFLNYMREIDYKSAKYWEIKFEEYCNEEE
;
A
#
# COMPACT_ATOMS: atom_id res chain seq x y z
N MET A 1 -20.75 -15.32 -6.37
CA MET A 1 -21.37 -14.34 -7.29
C MET A 1 -20.27 -13.55 -7.97
N ALA A 2 -20.19 -13.60 -9.29
CA ALA A 2 -19.38 -12.63 -10.04
C ALA A 2 -19.94 -11.23 -9.75
N ARG A 3 -19.09 -10.29 -9.34
CA ARG A 3 -19.51 -8.93 -9.06
C ARG A 3 -19.65 -8.21 -10.40
N THR A 4 -20.88 -7.89 -10.80
CA THR A 4 -21.14 -7.10 -12.02
C THR A 4 -21.27 -5.64 -11.63
N TYR A 5 -20.14 -4.98 -11.37
CA TYR A 5 -20.14 -3.54 -11.18
C TYR A 5 -20.14 -2.84 -12.54
N ALA A 6 -20.99 -1.82 -12.69
CA ALA A 6 -20.92 -0.90 -13.80
C ALA A 6 -20.01 0.27 -13.39
N TYR A 7 -18.87 0.42 -14.05
CA TYR A 7 -17.96 1.55 -13.85
C TYR A 7 -18.22 2.61 -14.91
N SER A 8 -18.37 3.85 -14.49
CA SER A 8 -18.42 5.00 -15.38
C SER A 8 -17.62 6.14 -14.76
N ALA A 9 -16.81 6.81 -15.56
CA ALA A 9 -16.08 7.99 -15.17
C ALA A 9 -16.04 8.97 -16.35
N ASN A 10 -16.39 10.23 -16.06
CA ASN A 10 -16.29 11.30 -17.04
C ASN A 10 -14.84 11.79 -17.10
N PHE A 11 -14.06 11.19 -18.00
CA PHE A 11 -12.68 11.64 -18.23
C PHE A 11 -12.66 12.98 -18.96
N ASN A 12 -11.68 13.81 -18.59
CA ASN A 12 -11.29 14.93 -19.44
C ASN A 12 -10.52 14.42 -20.68
N LYS A 13 -10.35 15.28 -21.68
CA LYS A 13 -9.69 14.95 -22.96
C LYS A 13 -8.30 14.30 -22.82
N GLU A 14 -7.50 14.73 -21.85
CA GLU A 14 -6.16 14.19 -21.62
C GLU A 14 -6.22 12.75 -21.12
N VAL A 15 -7.03 12.50 -20.09
CA VAL A 15 -7.19 11.16 -19.49
C VAL A 15 -7.88 10.22 -20.47
N GLU A 16 -8.88 10.69 -21.21
CA GLU A 16 -9.55 9.92 -22.26
C GLU A 16 -8.57 9.46 -23.33
N LYS A 17 -7.67 10.34 -23.77
CA LYS A 17 -6.63 9.99 -24.75
C LYS A 17 -5.71 8.89 -24.22
N LEU A 18 -5.21 9.03 -22.99
CA LEU A 18 -4.36 8.02 -22.34
C LEU A 18 -5.10 6.69 -22.17
N PHE A 19 -6.40 6.74 -21.85
CA PHE A 19 -7.20 5.55 -21.56
C PHE A 19 -7.42 4.65 -22.78
N ARG A 20 -7.22 5.15 -24.01
CA ARG A 20 -7.32 4.35 -25.23
C ARG A 20 -6.28 3.23 -25.30
N GLU A 21 -5.16 3.38 -24.58
CA GLU A 21 -4.08 2.41 -24.48
C GLU A 21 -4.08 1.68 -23.13
N ALA A 22 -5.17 1.81 -22.36
CA ALA A 22 -5.26 1.28 -21.01
C ALA A 22 -5.18 -0.25 -20.96
N LYS A 23 -4.43 -0.77 -19.99
CA LYS A 23 -4.41 -2.20 -19.66
C LYS A 23 -4.99 -2.43 -18.28
N LEU A 24 -5.89 -3.39 -18.15
CA LEU A 24 -6.47 -3.74 -16.86
C LEU A 24 -5.38 -4.30 -15.93
N LEU A 25 -5.17 -3.67 -14.78
CA LEU A 25 -4.26 -4.16 -13.73
C LEU A 25 -4.99 -5.00 -12.69
N GLY A 26 -6.24 -4.66 -12.41
CA GLY A 26 -7.06 -5.43 -11.49
C GLY A 26 -8.31 -4.70 -11.03
N GLU A 27 -9.20 -5.46 -10.41
CA GLU A 27 -10.46 -5.00 -9.87
C GLU A 27 -10.53 -5.29 -8.37
N GLY A 28 -10.83 -4.26 -7.58
CA GLY A 28 -10.94 -4.33 -6.13
C GLY A 28 -12.37 -4.08 -5.65
N HIS A 29 -12.53 -3.94 -4.33
CA HIS A 29 -13.85 -3.70 -3.73
C HIS A 29 -14.41 -2.31 -4.07
N ASN A 30 -13.55 -1.31 -4.24
CA ASN A 30 -13.96 0.09 -4.36
C ASN A 30 -13.80 0.64 -5.79
N GLY A 31 -13.27 -0.16 -6.71
CA GLY A 31 -12.82 0.37 -7.99
C GLY A 31 -12.00 -0.61 -8.81
N ILE A 32 -11.83 -0.23 -10.07
CA ILE A 32 -11.04 -0.92 -11.08
C ILE A 32 -9.81 -0.06 -11.41
N VAL A 33 -8.67 -0.70 -11.66
CA VAL A 33 -7.39 -0.03 -11.89
C VAL A 33 -6.85 -0.40 -13.26
N TYR A 34 -6.47 0.61 -14.02
CA TYR A 34 -5.84 0.48 -15.32
C TYR A 34 -4.44 1.10 -15.31
N GLU A 35 -3.49 0.43 -15.95
CA GLU A 35 -2.22 0.98 -16.38
C GLU A 35 -2.46 1.89 -17.58
N LEU A 36 -1.78 3.03 -17.61
CA LEU A 36 -1.80 4.00 -18.69
C LEU A 36 -0.36 4.28 -19.17
N PRO A 37 -0.18 4.85 -20.37
CA PRO A 37 1.12 5.34 -20.83
C PRO A 37 1.78 6.33 -19.85
N ASP A 38 3.09 6.51 -20.01
CA ASP A 38 3.94 7.44 -19.24
C ASP A 38 4.00 7.17 -17.73
N ASN A 39 4.07 5.90 -17.31
CA ASN A 39 4.16 5.51 -15.91
C ASN A 39 2.99 6.05 -15.06
N LYS A 40 1.78 6.04 -15.64
CA LYS A 40 0.54 6.47 -14.98
C LYS A 40 -0.39 5.28 -14.75
N ALA A 41 -1.21 5.39 -13.73
CA ALA A 41 -2.32 4.49 -13.48
C ALA A 41 -3.57 5.29 -13.17
N VAL A 42 -4.71 4.84 -13.67
CA VAL A 42 -6.02 5.39 -13.29
C VAL A 42 -6.79 4.36 -12.49
N LYS A 43 -7.34 4.79 -11.37
CA LYS A 43 -8.31 4.01 -10.61
C LYS A 43 -9.66 4.66 -10.76
N ILE A 44 -10.63 3.91 -11.26
CA ILE A 44 -12.03 4.31 -11.39
C ILE A 44 -12.78 3.73 -10.20
N PHE A 45 -13.56 4.57 -9.52
CA PHE A 45 -14.27 4.24 -8.29
C PHE A 45 -15.77 4.14 -8.54
N ILE A 46 -16.40 3.20 -7.85
CA ILE A 46 -17.86 3.07 -7.83
C ILE A 46 -18.47 4.23 -7.01
N ASP A 47 -17.82 4.56 -5.90
CA ASP A 47 -18.28 5.56 -4.94
C ASP A 47 -17.38 6.81 -4.97
N LYS A 48 -17.99 7.96 -5.24
CA LYS A 48 -17.34 9.27 -5.31
C LYS A 48 -16.77 9.75 -3.98
N ASP A 49 -17.39 9.39 -2.86
CA ASP A 49 -16.92 9.78 -1.53
C ASP A 49 -15.67 8.97 -1.16
N ILE A 50 -15.64 7.69 -1.54
CA ILE A 50 -14.42 6.87 -1.44
C ILE A 50 -13.30 7.44 -2.32
N CYS A 51 -13.61 7.83 -3.57
CA CYS A 51 -12.64 8.48 -4.46
C CYS A 51 -12.06 9.75 -3.81
N ARG A 52 -12.92 10.63 -3.31
CA ARG A 52 -12.53 11.90 -2.68
C ARG A 52 -11.67 11.67 -1.44
N GLU A 53 -12.01 10.72 -0.58
CA GLU A 53 -11.20 10.41 0.61
C GLU A 53 -9.82 9.84 0.24
N GLU A 54 -9.74 8.95 -0.75
CA GLU A 54 -8.47 8.41 -1.21
C GLU A 54 -7.59 9.50 -1.86
N ALA A 55 -8.19 10.40 -2.65
CA ALA A 55 -7.51 11.55 -3.22
C ALA A 55 -6.94 12.50 -2.15
N LYS A 56 -7.71 12.80 -1.09
CA LYS A 56 -7.23 13.61 0.04
C LYS A 56 -6.02 12.97 0.71
N ILE A 57 -6.02 11.66 0.92
CA ILE A 57 -4.89 10.94 1.51
C ILE A 57 -3.66 11.04 0.59
N LEU A 58 -3.80 10.68 -0.68
CA LEU A 58 -2.71 10.74 -1.66
C LEU A 58 -2.13 12.16 -1.80
N TYR A 59 -2.99 13.18 -1.76
CA TYR A 59 -2.54 14.57 -1.79
C TYR A 59 -1.70 14.94 -0.56
N LYS A 60 -2.08 14.48 0.65
CA LYS A 60 -1.29 14.72 1.89
C LYS A 60 0.07 14.04 1.85
N VAL A 61 0.15 12.83 1.29
CA VAL A 61 1.37 12.02 1.29
C VAL A 61 2.25 12.22 0.06
N ARG A 62 1.84 13.03 -0.92
CA ARG A 62 2.47 13.19 -2.25
C ARG A 62 3.97 13.50 -2.27
N LYS A 63 4.52 14.04 -1.17
CA LYS A 63 5.96 14.36 -1.04
C LYS A 63 6.79 13.17 -0.57
N SER A 64 6.14 12.09 -0.14
CA SER A 64 6.79 10.89 0.34
C SER A 64 7.09 9.93 -0.80
N LYS A 65 8.29 9.36 -0.82
CA LYS A 65 8.66 8.34 -1.83
C LYS A 65 7.87 7.04 -1.67
N PHE A 66 7.37 6.77 -0.48
CA PHE A 66 6.69 5.54 -0.09
C PHE A 66 5.23 5.45 -0.55
N PHE A 67 4.69 6.50 -1.14
CA PHE A 67 3.32 6.52 -1.65
C PHE A 67 3.31 7.00 -3.11
N PRO A 68 2.35 6.55 -3.93
CA PRO A 68 2.18 7.03 -5.29
C PRO A 68 1.93 8.54 -5.32
N LYS A 69 2.56 9.25 -6.24
CA LYS A 69 2.20 10.65 -6.52
C LYS A 69 0.82 10.72 -7.13
N ILE A 70 -0.03 11.59 -6.62
CA ILE A 70 -1.29 11.96 -7.28
C ILE A 70 -1.00 13.02 -8.34
N PHE A 71 -1.50 12.78 -9.56
CA PHE A 71 -1.41 13.75 -10.66
C PHE A 71 -2.71 14.54 -10.77
N LYS A 72 -3.84 13.84 -10.75
CA LYS A 72 -5.18 14.43 -10.86
C LYS A 72 -6.22 13.53 -10.21
N TYR A 73 -7.34 14.10 -9.80
CA TYR A 73 -8.54 13.34 -9.48
C TYR A 73 -9.78 14.12 -9.93
N ASP A 74 -10.88 13.39 -10.09
CA ASP A 74 -12.21 13.92 -10.36
C ASP A 74 -13.25 13.08 -9.59
N GLU A 75 -14.54 13.27 -9.86
CA GLU A 75 -15.63 12.64 -9.09
C GLU A 75 -15.46 11.13 -8.88
N ASN A 76 -15.09 10.40 -9.94
CA ASN A 76 -15.03 8.94 -9.93
C ASN A 76 -13.67 8.36 -10.29
N TYR A 77 -12.62 9.17 -10.41
CA TYR A 77 -11.30 8.61 -10.72
C TYR A 77 -10.13 9.37 -10.11
N ILE A 78 -9.04 8.63 -9.91
CA ILE A 78 -7.73 9.17 -9.53
C ILE A 78 -6.71 8.76 -10.58
N LEU A 79 -6.04 9.75 -11.16
CA LEU A 79 -4.83 9.59 -11.96
C LEU A 79 -3.61 9.74 -11.06
N ARG A 80 -2.80 8.70 -10.97
CA ARG A 80 -1.63 8.63 -10.09
C ARG A 80 -0.44 7.96 -10.76
N GLU A 81 0.70 8.03 -10.10
CA GLU A 81 1.91 7.29 -10.43
C GLU A 81 1.60 5.78 -10.49
N MET A 82 2.05 5.14 -11.57
CA MET A 82 2.09 3.69 -11.65
C MET A 82 3.18 3.15 -10.72
N VAL A 83 2.85 2.08 -10.00
CA VAL A 83 3.74 1.51 -9.00
C VAL A 83 4.34 0.24 -9.60
N PRO A 84 5.64 0.23 -9.92
CA PRO A 84 6.29 -0.95 -10.48
C PRO A 84 6.51 -2.02 -9.42
N GLY A 85 6.96 -3.19 -9.86
CA GLY A 85 7.40 -4.26 -8.98
C GLY A 85 6.32 -5.27 -8.61
N LYS A 86 6.64 -6.11 -7.62
CA LYS A 86 5.79 -7.22 -7.16
C LYS A 86 5.21 -6.92 -5.79
N ARG A 87 4.06 -7.52 -5.48
CA ARG A 87 3.53 -7.51 -4.11
C ARG A 87 4.57 -8.07 -3.14
N LEU A 88 4.66 -7.49 -1.94
CA LEU A 88 5.68 -7.82 -0.95
C LEU A 88 5.74 -9.32 -0.62
N ASP A 89 4.58 -9.96 -0.46
CA ASP A 89 4.49 -11.39 -0.16
C ASP A 89 4.99 -12.26 -1.32
N HIS A 90 4.71 -11.87 -2.56
CA HIS A 90 5.21 -12.58 -3.74
C HIS A 90 6.72 -12.36 -3.91
N TYR A 91 7.19 -11.13 -3.71
CA TYR A 91 8.62 -10.80 -3.77
C TYR A 91 9.43 -11.62 -2.76
N ILE A 92 8.99 -11.68 -1.50
CA ILE A 92 9.69 -12.43 -0.45
C ILE A 92 9.70 -13.94 -0.75
N LYS A 93 8.61 -14.50 -1.27
CA LYS A 93 8.58 -15.93 -1.63
C LYS A 93 9.56 -16.29 -2.74
N GLU A 94 9.79 -15.39 -3.67
CA GLU A 94 10.69 -15.62 -4.81
C GLU A 94 12.16 -15.31 -4.48
N ASN A 95 12.41 -14.22 -3.74
CA ASN A 95 13.76 -13.66 -3.57
C ASN A 95 14.30 -13.81 -2.12
N GLY A 96 13.46 -14.27 -1.20
CA GLY A 96 13.73 -14.23 0.23
C GLY A 96 13.56 -12.83 0.84
N MET A 97 13.77 -12.75 2.15
CA MET A 97 13.77 -11.48 2.87
C MET A 97 15.20 -11.04 3.15
N SER A 98 15.56 -9.86 2.65
CA SER A 98 16.85 -9.24 2.91
C SER A 98 16.79 -8.21 4.04
N LYS A 99 17.93 -7.91 4.66
CA LYS A 99 18.06 -6.81 5.63
C LYS A 99 17.70 -5.44 5.03
N LYS A 100 17.99 -5.22 3.74
CA LYS A 100 17.69 -3.96 3.05
C LYS A 100 16.18 -3.78 2.85
N LEU A 101 15.47 -4.85 2.49
CA LEU A 101 14.00 -4.84 2.44
C LEU A 101 13.39 -4.52 3.82
N VAL A 102 13.86 -5.16 4.89
CA VAL A 102 13.40 -4.87 6.27
C VAL A 102 13.69 -3.42 6.67
N MET A 103 14.88 -2.90 6.33
CA MET A 103 15.22 -1.49 6.54
C MET A 103 14.27 -0.55 5.81
N ASN A 104 13.89 -0.86 4.57
CA ASN A 104 12.94 -0.04 3.81
C ASN A 104 11.53 -0.11 4.41
N LEU A 105 11.07 -1.27 4.89
CA LEU A 105 9.82 -1.43 5.64
C LEU A 105 9.84 -0.61 6.94
N TYR A 106 10.93 -0.65 7.70
CA TYR A 106 11.08 0.17 8.91
C TYR A 106 11.01 1.67 8.60
N LYS A 107 11.70 2.13 7.55
CA LYS A 107 11.65 3.52 7.09
C LYS A 107 10.24 3.95 6.66
N LEU A 108 9.46 3.05 6.05
CA LEU A 108 8.04 3.31 5.75
C LEU A 108 7.24 3.59 7.02
N PHE A 109 7.41 2.82 8.09
CA PHE A 109 6.66 3.06 9.33
C PHE A 109 7.11 4.34 10.05
N ASN A 110 8.39 4.68 9.99
CA ASN A 110 8.87 5.98 10.49
C ASN A 110 8.32 7.15 9.67
N GLU A 111 8.18 6.97 8.35
CA GLU A 111 7.51 7.95 7.50
C GLU A 111 6.03 8.11 7.86
N MET A 112 5.30 7.01 8.12
CA MET A 112 3.91 7.08 8.59
C MET A 112 3.79 7.88 9.90
N LYS A 113 4.71 7.68 10.84
CA LYS A 113 4.79 8.48 12.09
C LYS A 113 5.03 9.96 11.77
N ARG A 114 5.98 10.27 10.88
CA ARG A 114 6.29 11.65 10.46
C ARG A 114 5.08 12.34 9.80
N LEU A 115 4.30 11.59 9.03
CA LEU A 115 3.06 12.04 8.39
C LEU A 115 1.86 12.07 9.34
N LYS A 116 2.04 11.76 10.63
CA LYS A 116 1.01 11.74 11.68
C LYS A 116 -0.14 10.77 11.38
N PHE A 117 0.17 9.61 10.79
CA PHE A 117 -0.81 8.54 10.64
C PHE A 117 -1.20 8.02 12.03
N SER A 118 -2.50 7.83 12.26
CA SER A 118 -3.00 7.18 13.48
C SER A 118 -2.89 5.65 13.39
N LYS A 119 -2.80 5.12 12.16
CA LYS A 119 -2.63 3.69 11.86
C LYS A 119 -1.24 3.46 11.26
N LEU A 120 -0.34 2.90 12.06
CA LEU A 120 1.02 2.51 11.66
C LEU A 120 1.02 1.06 11.17
N ASP A 121 0.33 0.80 10.07
CA ASP A 121 0.04 -0.56 9.63
C ASP A 121 -0.27 -0.62 8.12
N ALA A 122 0.17 -1.69 7.48
CA ALA A 122 -0.01 -1.97 6.05
C ALA A 122 -0.06 -3.47 5.83
N ARG A 123 -0.71 -3.93 4.76
CA ARG A 123 -0.74 -5.36 4.41
C ARG A 123 0.30 -5.65 3.34
N CYS A 124 0.81 -6.89 3.28
CA CYS A 124 1.73 -7.31 2.22
C CYS A 124 1.17 -7.04 0.81
N ARG A 125 -0.13 -7.28 0.60
CA ARG A 125 -0.80 -7.03 -0.70
C ARG A 125 -0.89 -5.55 -1.09
N ASP A 126 -0.76 -4.64 -0.12
CA ASP A 126 -0.85 -3.20 -0.33
C ASP A 126 0.56 -2.57 -0.51
N ILE A 127 1.63 -3.36 -0.37
CA ILE A 127 3.04 -2.97 -0.51
C ILE A 127 3.62 -3.62 -1.76
N TYR A 128 4.22 -2.80 -2.63
CA TYR A 128 4.92 -3.23 -3.83
C TYR A 128 6.41 -2.97 -3.69
N VAL A 129 7.22 -3.89 -4.23
CA VAL A 129 8.68 -3.93 -4.13
C VAL A 129 9.27 -4.02 -5.53
N ASP A 130 10.14 -3.08 -5.90
CA ASP A 130 10.90 -3.13 -7.16
C ASP A 130 12.18 -3.97 -7.04
N GLU A 131 12.93 -4.10 -8.14
CA GLU A 131 14.14 -4.91 -8.22
C GLU A 131 15.24 -4.39 -7.28
N GLU A 132 15.26 -3.09 -7.01
CA GLU A 132 16.15 -2.45 -6.06
C GLU A 132 15.63 -2.43 -4.61
N GLU A 133 14.57 -3.18 -4.31
CA GLU A 133 13.89 -3.27 -3.01
C GLU A 133 13.33 -1.94 -2.47
N ASN A 134 13.12 -0.94 -3.33
CA ASN A 134 12.32 0.22 -2.96
C ASN A 134 10.87 -0.21 -2.82
N ILE A 135 10.17 0.42 -1.89
CA ILE A 135 8.78 0.05 -1.58
C ILE A 135 7.83 1.23 -1.73
N LYS A 136 6.62 0.93 -2.23
CA LYS A 136 5.49 1.86 -2.28
C LYS A 136 4.22 1.19 -1.76
N VAL A 137 3.42 1.97 -1.03
CA VAL A 137 2.10 1.57 -0.53
C VAL A 137 1.02 2.16 -1.41
N ILE A 138 0.24 1.31 -2.07
CA ILE A 138 -0.77 1.76 -3.04
C ILE A 138 -2.12 2.13 -2.41
N ASP A 139 -2.44 1.58 -1.23
CA ASP A 139 -3.76 1.71 -0.61
C ASP A 139 -3.67 2.09 0.89
N PRO A 140 -3.31 3.34 1.23
CA PRO A 140 -3.21 3.82 2.62
C PRO A 140 -4.58 4.11 3.27
N LYS A 141 -5.57 3.21 3.10
CA LYS A 141 -6.91 3.38 3.67
C LYS A 141 -6.93 3.53 5.17
N GLN A 142 -7.81 4.43 5.63
CA GLN A 142 -8.09 4.70 7.05
C GLN A 142 -6.84 5.04 7.87
N CYS A 143 -5.80 5.59 7.22
CA CYS A 143 -4.52 5.88 7.85
C CYS A 143 -4.60 6.95 8.96
N TYR A 144 -5.62 7.82 8.93
CA TYR A 144 -5.84 8.90 9.90
C TYR A 144 -7.03 8.69 10.84
N THR A 145 -7.84 7.64 10.65
CA THR A 145 -9.06 7.40 11.44
C THR A 145 -8.93 6.24 12.40
N ARG A 146 -8.29 5.14 11.98
CA ARG A 146 -8.08 3.98 12.85
C ARG A 146 -6.83 4.19 13.70
N LYS A 147 -6.88 3.85 14.98
CA LYS A 147 -5.70 3.89 15.86
C LYS A 147 -5.04 2.52 15.90
N VAL A 148 -3.83 2.42 15.37
CA VAL A 148 -3.00 1.21 15.41
C VAL A 148 -1.55 1.64 15.58
N SER A 149 -0.90 1.18 16.64
CA SER A 149 0.44 1.64 17.04
C SER A 149 1.59 0.80 16.47
N PHE A 150 1.30 -0.33 15.82
CA PHE A 150 2.29 -1.26 15.30
C PHE A 150 1.76 -2.01 14.06
N PRO A 151 2.63 -2.60 13.22
CA PRO A 151 2.24 -3.10 11.90
C PRO A 151 1.66 -4.52 11.94
N ARG A 152 0.55 -4.71 12.68
CA ARG A 152 -0.04 -6.03 12.93
C ARG A 152 -0.42 -6.81 11.68
N HIS A 153 -0.97 -6.16 10.65
CA HIS A 153 -1.38 -6.89 9.44
C HIS A 153 -0.17 -7.22 8.55
N LEU A 154 0.88 -6.40 8.59
CA LEU A 154 2.15 -6.75 7.95
C LEU A 154 2.69 -8.01 8.61
N MET A 155 2.84 -7.99 9.94
CA MET A 155 3.40 -9.11 10.71
C MET A 155 2.56 -10.38 10.55
N LYS A 156 1.22 -10.28 10.54
CA LYS A 156 0.33 -11.41 10.23
C LYS A 156 0.55 -11.95 8.81
N GLY A 157 0.73 -11.06 7.82
CA GLY A 157 1.05 -11.44 6.45
C GLY A 157 2.41 -12.14 6.33
N LEU A 158 3.43 -11.65 7.05
CA LEU A 158 4.77 -12.24 7.10
C LEU A 158 4.78 -13.60 7.81
N LYS A 159 3.99 -13.76 8.89
CA LYS A 159 3.77 -15.05 9.56
C LYS A 159 3.16 -16.07 8.59
N GLY A 160 2.16 -15.67 7.81
CA GLY A 160 1.52 -16.54 6.82
C GLY A 160 2.40 -16.95 5.63
N ILE A 161 3.62 -16.43 5.52
CA ILE A 161 4.61 -16.83 4.51
C ILE A 161 5.95 -17.25 5.17
N ASP A 162 5.90 -17.65 6.45
CA ASP A 162 7.04 -18.16 7.23
C ASP A 162 8.27 -17.23 7.25
N SER A 163 8.04 -15.91 7.18
CA SER A 163 9.10 -14.91 7.10
C SER A 163 9.13 -13.93 8.28
N LEU A 164 8.28 -14.14 9.30
CA LEU A 164 8.19 -13.25 10.46
C LEU A 164 9.46 -13.29 11.33
N ASP A 165 10.05 -14.47 11.55
CA ASP A 165 11.24 -14.60 12.40
C ASP A 165 12.46 -13.93 11.76
N ILE A 166 12.63 -14.10 10.45
CA ILE A 166 13.67 -13.42 9.66
C ILE A 166 13.49 -11.90 9.74
N PHE A 167 12.25 -11.42 9.61
CA PHE A 167 11.92 -10.01 9.76
C PHE A 167 12.32 -9.48 11.13
N LEU A 168 11.93 -10.16 12.21
CA LEU A 168 12.22 -9.75 13.58
C LEU A 168 13.72 -9.77 13.88
N ASN A 169 14.46 -10.75 13.36
CA ASN A 169 15.91 -10.81 13.50
C ASN A 169 16.60 -9.58 12.89
N TYR A 170 16.30 -9.25 11.63
CA TYR A 170 16.85 -8.04 11.03
C TYR A 170 16.35 -6.77 11.71
N MET A 171 15.09 -6.73 12.17
CA MET A 171 14.55 -5.60 12.92
C MET A 171 15.31 -5.37 14.23
N ARG A 172 15.74 -6.43 14.94
CA ARG A 172 16.54 -6.29 16.18
C ARG A 172 17.90 -5.65 15.91
N GLU A 173 18.49 -5.92 14.75
CA GLU A 173 19.73 -5.27 14.31
C GLU A 173 19.51 -3.82 13.88
N ILE A 174 18.34 -3.47 13.33
CA ILE A 174 18.01 -2.13 12.83
C ILE A 174 17.57 -1.20 13.97
N ASP A 175 16.62 -1.65 14.79
CA ASP A 175 16.09 -0.94 15.95
C ASP A 175 15.51 -1.95 16.95
N TYR A 176 16.36 -2.39 17.88
CA TYR A 176 16.00 -3.34 18.93
C TYR A 176 14.75 -2.93 19.72
N LYS A 177 14.58 -1.64 20.02
CA LYS A 177 13.44 -1.16 20.82
C LYS A 177 12.13 -1.34 20.06
N SER A 178 12.10 -0.94 18.79
CA SER A 178 10.92 -1.15 17.93
C SER A 178 10.66 -2.63 17.71
N ALA A 179 11.68 -3.45 17.48
CA ALA A 179 11.54 -4.89 17.30
C ALA A 179 10.87 -5.55 18.51
N LYS A 180 11.41 -5.32 19.71
CA LYS A 180 10.86 -5.86 20.96
C LYS A 180 9.43 -5.39 21.21
N TYR A 181 9.16 -4.10 20.99
CA TYR A 181 7.80 -3.57 21.16
C TYR A 181 6.80 -4.18 20.18
N TRP A 182 7.17 -4.32 18.90
CA TRP A 182 6.30 -4.92 17.87
C TRP A 182 6.06 -6.40 18.11
N GLU A 183 7.07 -7.15 18.53
CA GLU A 183 6.96 -8.57 18.89
C GLU A 183 5.94 -8.78 20.01
N ILE A 184 6.10 -8.09 21.15
CA ILE A 184 5.17 -8.17 22.29
C ILE A 184 3.74 -7.81 21.86
N LYS A 185 3.57 -6.70 21.11
CA LYS A 185 2.23 -6.28 20.65
C LYS A 185 1.62 -7.23 19.64
N PHE A 186 2.43 -7.91 18.85
CA PHE A 186 1.93 -8.90 17.92
C PHE A 186 1.51 -10.20 18.61
N GLU A 187 2.23 -10.64 19.64
CA GLU A 187 1.82 -11.76 20.49
C GLU A 187 0.49 -11.48 21.19
N GLU A 188 0.34 -10.30 21.82
CA GLU A 188 -0.92 -9.85 22.42
C GLU A 188 -2.07 -9.91 21.39
N TYR A 189 -1.83 -9.40 20.17
CA TYR A 189 -2.83 -9.40 19.10
C TYR A 189 -3.20 -10.79 18.60
N CYS A 190 -2.25 -11.73 18.55
CA CYS A 190 -2.56 -13.12 18.19
C CYS A 190 -3.44 -13.80 19.24
N ASN A 191 -3.18 -13.56 20.53
CA ASN A 191 -3.95 -14.17 21.62
C ASN A 191 -5.37 -13.62 21.74
N GLU A 192 -5.62 -12.37 21.29
CA GLU A 192 -6.97 -11.78 21.24
C GLU A 192 -7.84 -12.30 20.08
N GLU A 193 -7.23 -12.93 19.06
CA GLU A 193 -7.94 -13.49 17.89
C GLU A 193 -8.24 -15.00 18.02
N GLU A 194 -7.72 -15.67 19.05
CA GLU A 194 -8.00 -17.08 19.40
C GLU A 194 -9.22 -17.19 20.33
#